data_AF-A0A522J256-F1
#
_entry.id   AF-A0A522J256-F1
#
_cell.length_a   1.000
_cell.length_b   1.000
_cell.length_c   1.000
_cell.angle_alpha   90.00
_cell.angle_beta   90.00
_cell.angle_gamma   90.00
#
_symmetry.space_group_name_H-M   'P 1'
#
loop_
_entity.id
_entity.type
_entity.pdbx_description
1 polymer ?
#
loop_
_entity_poly.entity_id
_entity_poly.type
_entity_poly.pdbx_seq_one_letter_code
_entity_poly.pdbx_strand_id
1 'polypeptide(L)'
;MGLLLTCTSTEANAQDVCAALDRAVIIGQDSQNTFLGRISSSYDSDSIFNEYGTYGNEYSSRSIWNEYSTFGNEYNSNSPFNEYSSSPPMIIKNRQIVGYLTTNEYKNGAISPNLLKALCK
;
A
#
# COMPACT_ATOMS: atom_id res chain seq x y z
N MET A 1 40.01 25.36 -3.61
CA MET A 1 39.59 24.16 -2.87
C MET A 1 38.12 23.90 -3.21
N GLY A 2 37.85 23.15 -4.28
CA GLY A 2 36.48 22.88 -4.71
C GLY A 2 35.93 21.70 -3.92
N LEU A 3 34.84 21.91 -3.19
CA LEU A 3 34.10 20.86 -2.50
C LEU A 3 33.27 20.12 -3.56
N LEU A 4 33.73 18.92 -3.95
CA LEU A 4 32.91 18.02 -4.76
C LEU A 4 31.76 17.51 -3.88
N LEU A 5 30.55 17.97 -4.18
CA LEU A 5 29.33 17.43 -3.59
C LEU A 5 28.97 16.15 -4.37
N THR A 6 29.43 15.00 -3.88
CA THR A 6 29.01 13.70 -4.45
C THR A 6 27.59 13.42 -3.98
N CYS A 7 26.62 13.71 -4.84
CA CYS A 7 25.25 13.26 -4.65
C CYS A 7 25.22 11.75 -4.92
N THR A 8 25.30 10.93 -3.86
CA THR A 8 25.08 9.50 -3.97
C THR A 8 23.58 9.28 -4.09
N SER A 9 23.07 9.16 -5.32
CA SER A 9 21.74 8.61 -5.56
C SER A 9 21.78 7.13 -5.18
N THR A 10 21.31 6.81 -3.97
CA THR A 10 21.06 5.42 -3.59
C THR A 10 19.87 4.91 -4.39
N GLU A 11 20.12 3.99 -5.32
CA GLU A 11 19.08 3.16 -5.92
C GLU A 11 18.39 2.42 -4.77
N ALA A 12 17.14 2.78 -4.47
CA ALA A 12 16.37 2.10 -3.44
C ALA A 12 16.22 0.64 -3.85
N ASN A 13 16.86 -0.28 -3.12
CA ASN A 13 16.73 -1.69 -3.39
C ASN A 13 15.30 -2.12 -3.04
N ALA A 14 14.74 -3.10 -3.77
CA ALA A 14 13.45 -3.70 -3.45
C ALA A 14 13.31 -4.07 -1.95
N GLN A 15 14.39 -4.59 -1.37
CA GLN A 15 14.46 -4.95 0.04
C GLN A 15 14.31 -3.73 0.97
N ASP A 16 14.84 -2.57 0.57
CA ASP A 16 14.75 -1.33 1.35
C ASP A 16 13.32 -0.82 1.41
N VAL A 17 12.55 -0.98 0.32
CA VAL A 17 11.13 -0.58 0.26
C VAL A 17 10.31 -1.38 1.26
N CYS A 18 10.46 -2.71 1.27
CA CYS A 18 9.70 -3.56 2.18
C CYS A 18 10.09 -3.35 3.63
N ALA A 19 11.39 -3.18 3.93
CA ALA A 19 11.83 -2.81 5.27
C ALA A 19 11.32 -1.42 5.70
N ALA A 20 11.33 -0.45 4.79
CA ALA A 20 10.83 0.90 5.04
C ALA A 20 9.31 0.92 5.28
N LEU A 21 8.55 0.01 4.69
CA LEU A 21 7.10 -0.09 4.86
C LEU A 21 6.64 -1.17 5.86
N ASP A 22 7.56 -1.97 6.41
CA ASP A 22 7.21 -3.01 7.37
C ASP A 22 6.42 -2.43 8.54
N ARG A 23 5.36 -3.15 8.92
CA ARG A 23 4.36 -2.82 9.94
C ARG A 23 3.50 -1.59 9.65
N ALA A 24 3.67 -0.92 8.51
CA ALA A 24 2.78 0.15 8.10
C ALA A 24 1.35 -0.37 7.94
N VAL A 25 0.39 0.49 8.26
CA VAL A 25 -1.03 0.17 8.24
C VAL A 25 -1.67 0.82 7.01
N ILE A 26 -2.59 0.10 6.39
CA ILE A 26 -3.39 0.62 5.27
C ILE A 26 -4.76 1.02 5.79
N ILE A 27 -5.13 2.28 5.58
CA ILE A 27 -6.40 2.87 6.02
C ILE A 27 -7.13 3.45 4.82
N GLY A 28 -8.39 3.05 4.60
CA GLY A 28 -9.26 3.66 3.61
C GLY A 28 -9.56 5.13 3.92
N GLN A 29 -9.79 5.95 2.89
CA GLN A 29 -10.23 7.35 3.03
C GLN A 29 -11.77 7.48 3.01
N ASP A 30 -12.47 6.41 3.36
CA ASP A 30 -13.91 6.43 3.59
C ASP A 30 -14.24 7.16 4.90
N SER A 31 -15.52 7.46 5.13
CA SER A 31 -15.97 8.21 6.32
C SER A 31 -15.60 7.55 7.66
N GLN A 32 -15.30 6.25 7.65
CA GLN A 32 -14.96 5.47 8.85
C GLN A 32 -13.45 5.28 9.05
N ASN A 33 -12.61 5.73 8.11
CA ASN A 33 -11.18 5.39 8.09
C ASN A 33 -10.95 3.89 8.25
N THR A 34 -11.56 3.09 7.37
CA THR A 34 -11.60 1.64 7.49
C THR A 34 -10.19 1.05 7.47
N PHE A 35 -9.85 0.24 8.49
CA PHE A 35 -8.60 -0.53 8.51
C PHE A 35 -8.63 -1.65 7.46
N LEU A 36 -7.65 -1.64 6.54
CA LEU A 36 -7.55 -2.58 5.41
C LEU A 36 -6.37 -3.55 5.54
N GLY A 37 -5.70 -3.57 6.69
CA GLY A 37 -4.62 -4.50 6.99
C GLY A 37 -3.27 -3.81 7.19
N ARG A 38 -2.24 -4.63 7.26
CA ARG A 38 -0.85 -4.24 7.54
C ARG A 38 0.08 -4.76 6.45
N ILE A 39 1.08 -3.96 6.09
CA ILE A 39 2.22 -4.40 5.30
C ILE A 39 3.14 -5.18 6.24
N SER A 40 3.12 -6.50 6.15
CA SER A 40 3.86 -7.41 7.05
C SER A 40 3.92 -8.82 6.44
N SER A 41 4.69 -9.73 7.02
CA SER A 41 4.77 -11.13 6.59
C SER A 41 3.39 -11.78 6.36
N SER A 42 3.29 -12.69 5.39
CA SER A 42 2.09 -13.48 5.11
C SER A 42 1.62 -14.38 6.28
N TYR A 43 2.45 -14.56 7.32
CA TYR A 43 2.06 -15.26 8.55
C TYR A 43 1.35 -14.37 9.58
N ASP A 44 1.39 -13.04 9.43
CA ASP A 44 0.65 -12.12 10.30
C ASP A 44 -0.84 -12.15 9.94
N SER A 45 -1.71 -12.24 10.96
CA SER A 45 -3.17 -12.31 10.78
C SER A 45 -3.75 -11.04 10.14
N ASP A 46 -3.10 -9.90 10.37
CA ASP A 46 -3.50 -8.60 9.81
C ASP A 46 -2.83 -8.30 8.46
N SER A 47 -1.97 -9.19 7.95
CA SER A 47 -1.22 -8.92 6.74
C SER A 47 -2.11 -8.89 5.50
N ILE A 48 -1.86 -7.89 4.64
CA ILE A 48 -2.43 -7.84 3.29
C ILE A 48 -1.84 -8.92 2.37
N PHE A 49 -0.80 -9.64 2.78
CA PHE A 49 -0.20 -10.74 2.00
C PHE A 49 -0.60 -12.12 2.54
N ASN A 50 -1.38 -12.18 3.61
CA ASN A 50 -1.91 -13.42 4.14
C ASN A 50 -3.15 -13.85 3.33
N GLU A 51 -2.97 -14.73 2.37
CA GLU A 51 -4.03 -15.22 1.46
C GLU A 51 -5.11 -16.05 2.19
N TYR A 52 -4.87 -16.42 3.44
CA TYR A 52 -5.86 -17.09 4.30
C TYR A 52 -6.44 -16.15 5.37
N GLY A 53 -5.90 -14.94 5.52
CA GLY A 53 -6.28 -13.94 6.53
C GLY A 53 -7.28 -12.92 5.99
N THR A 54 -7.95 -12.19 6.88
CA THR A 54 -9.07 -11.28 6.55
C THR A 54 -8.70 -10.16 5.56
N TYR A 55 -7.43 -9.73 5.53
CA TYR A 55 -7.00 -8.56 4.76
C TYR A 55 -6.20 -8.91 3.49
N GLY A 56 -5.74 -10.16 3.38
CA GLY A 56 -4.95 -10.62 2.24
C GLY A 56 -5.69 -11.56 1.29
N ASN A 57 -6.79 -12.19 1.73
CA ASN A 57 -7.53 -13.13 0.88
C ASN A 57 -8.43 -12.44 -0.15
N GLU A 58 -8.67 -13.08 -1.28
CA GLU A 58 -9.44 -12.54 -2.42
C GLU A 58 -10.97 -12.57 -2.24
N TYR A 59 -11.48 -13.11 -1.13
CA TYR A 59 -12.92 -13.29 -0.89
C TYR A 59 -13.48 -12.35 0.19
N SER A 60 -12.62 -11.76 1.03
CA SER A 60 -13.02 -10.89 2.12
C SER A 60 -13.43 -9.51 1.62
N SER A 61 -14.51 -8.96 2.15
CA SER A 61 -14.95 -7.58 1.86
C SER A 61 -14.00 -6.51 2.41
N ARG A 62 -13.08 -6.88 3.32
CA ARG A 62 -12.05 -6.01 3.91
C ARG A 62 -10.70 -6.08 3.20
N SER A 63 -10.55 -7.01 2.26
CA SER A 63 -9.30 -7.20 1.52
C SER A 63 -9.28 -6.34 0.28
N ILE A 64 -8.16 -5.65 0.07
CA ILE A 64 -7.93 -4.92 -1.19
C ILE A 64 -7.80 -5.87 -2.38
N TRP A 65 -7.49 -7.15 -2.16
CA TRP A 65 -7.32 -8.14 -3.23
C TRP A 65 -8.64 -8.78 -3.68
N ASN A 66 -9.76 -8.43 -3.05
CA ASN A 66 -11.07 -8.87 -3.50
C ASN A 66 -11.63 -7.87 -4.51
N GLU A 67 -11.60 -8.26 -5.79
CA GLU A 67 -12.08 -7.47 -6.94
C GLU A 67 -13.58 -7.14 -6.87
N TYR A 68 -14.36 -7.82 -6.02
CA TYR A 68 -15.79 -7.55 -5.81
C TYR A 68 -16.07 -6.70 -4.56
N SER A 69 -15.04 -6.39 -3.76
CA SER A 69 -15.19 -5.58 -2.54
C SER A 69 -15.08 -4.09 -2.83
N THR A 70 -15.63 -3.24 -1.94
CA THR A 70 -15.50 -1.77 -2.03
C THR A 70 -14.06 -1.29 -2.18
N PHE A 71 -13.10 -1.96 -1.54
CA PHE A 71 -11.70 -1.55 -1.48
C PHE A 71 -10.80 -2.30 -2.46
N GLY A 72 -11.32 -3.23 -3.26
CA GLY A 72 -10.55 -3.97 -4.26
C GLY A 72 -11.07 -3.86 -5.69
N ASN A 73 -12.35 -3.54 -5.90
CA ASN A 73 -12.89 -3.33 -7.25
C ASN A 73 -12.25 -2.11 -7.94
N GLU A 74 -11.99 -2.21 -9.25
CA GLU A 74 -11.33 -1.15 -10.03
C GLU A 74 -12.16 0.12 -10.27
N TYR A 75 -13.46 0.11 -9.93
CA TYR A 75 -14.37 1.22 -10.22
C TYR A 75 -14.57 2.16 -9.02
N ASN A 76 -14.30 1.72 -7.79
CA ASN A 76 -14.56 2.51 -6.59
C ASN A 76 -13.46 3.54 -6.34
N SER A 77 -13.84 4.75 -5.93
CA SER A 77 -12.88 5.82 -5.65
C SER A 77 -11.96 5.53 -4.46
N ASN A 78 -12.31 4.59 -3.58
CA ASN A 78 -11.50 4.16 -2.43
C ASN A 78 -10.64 2.92 -2.73
N SER A 79 -10.67 2.40 -3.95
CA SER A 79 -9.88 1.25 -4.34
C SER A 79 -8.46 1.67 -4.75
N PRO A 80 -7.43 0.93 -4.34
CA PRO A 80 -6.08 1.14 -4.83
C PRO A 80 -5.91 0.69 -6.29
N PHE A 81 -6.88 -0.02 -6.87
CA PHE A 81 -6.84 -0.49 -8.27
C PHE A 81 -7.56 0.42 -9.25
N ASN A 82 -8.28 1.43 -8.77
CA ASN A 82 -8.88 2.44 -9.63
C ASN A 82 -7.82 3.45 -10.08
N GLU A 83 -7.48 3.44 -11.37
CA GLU A 83 -6.49 4.35 -11.97
C GLU A 83 -6.89 5.84 -11.91
N TYR A 84 -8.18 6.12 -11.66
CA TYR A 84 -8.72 7.46 -11.44
C TYR A 84 -9.17 7.68 -9.99
N SER A 85 -8.70 6.85 -9.04
CA SER A 85 -9.05 6.97 -7.62
C SER A 85 -8.80 8.39 -7.09
N SER A 86 -9.85 9.00 -6.54
CA SER A 86 -9.74 10.31 -5.87
C SER A 86 -9.35 10.16 -4.39
N SER A 87 -9.76 9.07 -3.75
CA SER A 87 -9.60 8.79 -2.32
C SER A 87 -8.93 7.44 -2.04
N PRO A 88 -7.73 7.16 -2.62
CA PRO A 88 -7.09 5.85 -2.47
C PRO A 88 -6.68 5.57 -1.01
N PRO A 89 -6.50 4.32 -0.58
CA PRO A 89 -6.05 4.02 0.78
C PRO A 89 -4.73 4.70 1.14
N MET A 90 -4.63 5.19 2.38
CA MET A 90 -3.42 5.77 2.95
C MET A 90 -2.51 4.68 3.50
N ILE A 91 -1.20 4.84 3.30
CA ILE A 91 -0.18 4.03 3.97
C ILE A 91 0.35 4.85 5.14
N ILE A 92 0.14 4.34 6.35
CA ILE A 92 0.46 5.04 7.59
C ILE A 92 1.54 4.26 8.36
N LYS A 93 2.67 4.92 8.64
CA LYS A 93 3.74 4.39 9.49
C LYS A 93 4.10 5.43 10.54
N ASN A 94 4.29 5.00 11.79
CA ASN A 94 4.63 5.89 12.91
C ASN A 94 3.68 7.11 13.04
N ARG A 95 2.38 6.90 12.80
CA ARG A 95 1.33 7.94 12.84
C ARG A 95 1.47 9.03 11.77
N GLN A 96 2.26 8.81 10.73
CA GLN A 96 2.41 9.70 9.59
C GLN A 96 1.96 8.99 8.31
N ILE A 97 1.33 9.74 7.41
CA ILE A 97 1.05 9.25 6.05
C ILE A 97 2.37 9.26 5.29
N VAL A 98 2.81 8.09 4.86
CA VAL A 98 4.07 7.91 4.10
C VAL A 98 3.82 7.75 2.60
N GLY A 99 2.56 7.56 2.20
CA GLY A 99 2.14 7.47 0.81
C GLY A 99 0.68 7.05 0.68
N TYR A 100 0.24 6.86 -0.56
CA TYR A 100 -1.07 6.34 -0.91
C TYR A 100 -0.92 5.06 -1.72
N LEU A 101 -1.64 4.01 -1.33
CA LEU A 101 -1.66 2.76 -2.08
C LEU A 101 -2.58 2.95 -3.28
N THR A 102 -2.04 3.05 -4.49
CA THR A 102 -2.86 3.30 -5.69
C THR A 102 -2.13 3.00 -7.00
N THR A 103 -2.89 2.60 -8.02
CA THR A 103 -2.48 2.56 -9.43
C THR A 103 -2.63 3.91 -10.13
N ASN A 104 -3.28 4.91 -9.52
CA ASN A 104 -3.37 6.27 -10.03
C ASN A 104 -1.99 6.96 -9.92
N GLU A 105 -1.23 6.94 -11.02
CA GLU A 105 0.10 7.53 -11.13
C GLU A 105 0.15 9.06 -10.94
N TYR A 106 -0.98 9.75 -11.10
CA TYR A 106 -1.08 11.19 -10.90
C TYR A 106 -1.20 11.58 -9.42
N LYS A 107 -1.40 10.60 -8.52
CA LYS A 107 -1.45 10.86 -7.07
C LYS A 107 -0.03 11.04 -6.53
N ASN A 108 0.26 12.20 -5.94
CA ASN A 108 1.53 12.42 -5.26
C ASN A 108 1.69 11.40 -4.11
N GLY A 109 2.85 10.71 -4.08
CA GLY A 109 3.13 9.65 -3.12
C GLY A 109 2.44 8.33 -3.42
N ALA A 110 2.04 8.08 -4.68
CA ALA A 110 1.49 6.81 -5.12
C ALA A 110 2.51 5.67 -4.94
N ILE A 111 2.04 4.58 -4.33
CA ILE A 111 2.74 3.29 -4.25
C ILE A 111 1.81 2.26 -4.87
N SER A 112 2.26 1.61 -5.95
CA SER A 112 1.44 0.62 -6.65
C SER A 112 1.20 -0.62 -5.77
N PRO A 113 -0.06 -1.07 -5.62
CA PRO A 113 -0.35 -2.31 -4.88
C PRO A 113 0.32 -3.53 -5.51
N ASN A 114 0.36 -3.59 -6.84
CA ASN A 114 0.99 -4.70 -7.57
C ASN A 114 2.50 -4.72 -7.36
N LEU A 115 3.16 -3.56 -7.40
CA LEU A 115 4.58 -3.43 -7.09
C LEU A 115 4.84 -3.86 -5.64
N LEU A 116 4.06 -3.34 -4.69
CA LEU A 116 4.23 -3.67 -3.28
C LEU A 116 4.09 -5.19 -3.01
N LYS A 117 3.11 -5.86 -3.64
CA LYS A 117 2.94 -7.32 -3.55
C LYS A 117 4.10 -8.08 -4.19
N ALA A 118 4.64 -7.61 -5.32
CA ALA A 118 5.77 -8.26 -5.97
C ALA A 118 7.07 -8.16 -5.15
N LEU A 119 7.26 -7.05 -4.42
CA LEU A 119 8.47 -6.82 -3.63
C LEU A 119 8.41 -7.44 -2.23
N CYS A 120 7.24 -7.44 -1.58
CA CYS A 120 7.13 -7.67 -0.14
C CYS A 120 6.33 -8.91 0.28
N LYS A 121 5.76 -9.66 -0.68
CA LYS A 121 5.05 -10.91 -0.40
C LYS A 121 6.00 -12.04 0.01
#